data_AF-A0A6V8MNH0-F1
#
_entry.id   AF-A0A6V8MNH0-F1
#
_cell.length_a   1.000
_cell.length_b   1.000
_cell.length_c   1.000
_cell.angle_alpha   90.00
_cell.angle_beta   90.00
_cell.angle_gamma   90.00
#
_symmetry.space_group_name_H-M   'P 1'
#
loop_
_entity.id
_entity.type
_entity.pdbx_description
1 polymer ?
#
loop_
_entity_poly.entity_id
_entity_poly.type
_entity_poly.pdbx_seq_one_letter_code
_entity_poly.pdbx_strand_id
1 'polypeptide(L)'
;MSVAEKGSLVTRHPLLVGAAAGLIAGMVTGRADRLLGLLVSDAQKRRERTVRKGSPHEIAGPYFAEKLLGRSLGRRGEKRAKLAFSVAYGLGWGLLHGRLRRRFPRLTRLAGLPFAVPFFFACDGCIAPLFGISPRLTRIPWQPSLKELGNHITWTAVSEMVHRLAEKR
;
A
#
# COMPACT_ATOMS: atom_id res chain seq x y z
N MET A 1 23.42 -33.55 23.20
CA MET A 1 22.00 -33.24 22.96
C MET A 1 21.92 -31.92 22.21
N SER A 2 21.47 -31.97 20.96
CA SER A 2 21.47 -30.84 20.02
C SER A 2 20.39 -29.84 20.41
N VAL A 3 20.79 -28.61 20.75
CA VAL A 3 19.89 -27.47 20.81
C VAL A 3 19.47 -27.18 19.38
N ALA A 4 18.28 -27.66 18.99
CA ALA A 4 17.68 -27.28 17.73
C ALA A 4 17.60 -25.75 17.68
N GLU A 5 18.44 -25.12 16.86
CA GLU A 5 18.35 -23.69 16.55
C GLU A 5 16.90 -23.40 16.16
N LYS A 6 16.19 -22.69 17.04
CA LYS A 6 14.84 -22.28 16.71
C LYS A 6 14.95 -21.17 15.67
N GLY A 7 14.94 -21.52 14.38
CA GLY A 7 14.96 -20.53 13.30
C GLY A 7 13.89 -19.46 13.49
N SER A 8 14.19 -18.22 13.09
CA SER A 8 13.32 -17.06 13.32
C SER A 8 11.90 -17.25 12.75
N LEU A 9 10.93 -16.48 13.27
CA LEU A 9 9.53 -16.54 12.81
C LEU A 9 9.40 -16.30 11.30
N VAL A 10 10.28 -15.47 10.72
CA VAL A 10 10.29 -15.21 9.27
C VAL A 10 10.66 -16.44 8.45
N THR A 11 11.56 -17.29 8.97
CA THR A 11 11.98 -18.53 8.30
C THR A 11 10.93 -19.62 8.46
N ARG A 12 10.32 -19.72 9.65
CA ARG A 12 9.30 -20.74 9.95
C ARG A 12 7.95 -20.44 9.31
N HIS A 13 7.55 -19.17 9.31
CA HIS A 13 6.23 -18.73 8.88
C HIS A 13 6.31 -17.53 7.94
N PRO A 14 7.01 -17.65 6.79
CA PRO A 14 7.25 -16.53 5.89
C PRO A 14 5.97 -15.91 5.33
N LEU A 15 4.93 -16.72 5.10
CA LEU A 15 3.65 -16.26 4.60
C LEU A 15 2.85 -15.51 5.67
N LEU A 16 2.82 -16.04 6.90
CA LEU A 16 2.11 -15.37 8.00
C LEU A 16 2.75 -14.03 8.35
N VAL A 17 4.09 -13.97 8.41
CA VAL A 17 4.78 -12.70 8.66
C VAL A 17 4.54 -11.73 7.51
N GLY A 18 4.63 -12.17 6.24
CA GLY A 18 4.36 -11.30 5.09
C GLY A 18 2.93 -10.74 5.10
N ALA A 19 1.94 -11.59 5.37
CA ALA A 19 0.54 -11.19 5.49
C ALA A 19 0.33 -10.18 6.63
N ALA A 20 0.87 -10.48 7.82
CA ALA A 20 0.79 -9.59 8.98
C ALA A 20 1.47 -8.24 8.72
N ALA A 21 2.67 -8.26 8.13
CA ALA A 21 3.41 -7.06 7.76
C ALA A 21 2.60 -6.16 6.81
N GLY A 22 2.00 -6.74 5.78
CA GLY A 22 1.20 -5.98 4.82
C GLY A 22 -0.09 -5.40 5.40
N LEU A 23 -0.78 -6.14 6.27
CA LEU A 23 -1.98 -5.65 6.97
C LEU A 23 -1.65 -4.53 7.96
N ILE A 24 -0.62 -4.71 8.78
CA ILE A 24 -0.17 -3.68 9.74
C ILE A 24 0.28 -2.43 8.99
N ALA A 25 1.10 -2.59 7.95
CA ALA A 25 1.53 -1.50 7.09
C ALA A 25 0.35 -0.76 6.46
N GLY A 26 -0.67 -1.47 5.96
CA GLY A 26 -1.89 -0.87 5.42
C GLY A 26 -2.65 -0.04 6.46
N MET A 27 -2.81 -0.56 7.67
CA MET A 27 -3.48 0.15 8.77
C MET A 27 -2.72 1.41 9.20
N VAL A 28 -1.39 1.35 9.30
CA VAL A 28 -0.56 2.52 9.67
C VAL A 28 -0.58 3.55 8.56
N THR A 29 -0.48 3.12 7.30
CA THR A 29 -0.53 4.01 6.13
C THR A 29 -1.86 4.74 6.06
N GLY A 30 -2.99 4.09 6.36
CA GLY A 30 -4.30 4.77 6.41
C GLY A 30 -4.38 5.88 7.48
N ARG A 31 -3.57 5.82 8.54
CA ARG A 31 -3.43 6.92 9.51
C ARG A 31 -2.48 7.99 9.01
N ALA A 32 -1.33 7.58 8.45
CA ALA A 32 -0.34 8.48 7.89
C ALA A 32 -0.91 9.31 6.74
N ASP A 33 -1.74 8.73 5.89
CA ASP A 33 -2.40 9.41 4.77
C ASP A 33 -3.20 10.64 5.23
N ARG A 34 -3.89 10.54 6.38
CA ARG A 34 -4.62 11.67 6.96
C ARG A 34 -3.68 12.79 7.38
N LEU A 35 -2.54 12.45 8.00
CA LEU A 35 -1.54 13.41 8.46
C LEU A 35 -0.82 14.05 7.28
N LEU A 36 -0.35 13.26 6.31
CA LEU A 36 0.27 13.74 5.08
C LEU A 36 -0.71 14.60 4.27
N GLY A 37 -2.01 14.28 4.31
CA GLY A 37 -3.07 15.08 3.71
C GLY A 37 -3.20 16.49 4.29
N LEU A 38 -2.74 16.74 5.51
CA LEU A 38 -2.67 18.09 6.09
C LEU A 38 -1.59 18.95 5.43
N LEU A 39 -0.54 18.33 4.88
CA LEU A 39 0.55 19.02 4.18
C LEU A 39 0.19 19.41 2.75
N VAL A 40 -0.91 18.86 2.21
CA VAL A 40 -1.40 19.23 0.88
C VAL A 40 -2.25 20.50 0.98
N SER A 41 -1.80 21.54 0.29
CA SER A 41 -2.50 22.83 0.21
C SER A 41 -3.90 22.70 -0.40
N ASP A 42 -4.82 23.56 0.02
CA ASP A 42 -6.20 23.53 -0.49
C ASP A 42 -6.28 23.84 -1.99
N ALA A 43 -5.36 24.67 -2.51
CA ALA A 43 -5.26 24.91 -3.95
C ALA A 43 -4.94 23.62 -4.72
N GLN A 44 -4.05 22.78 -4.19
CA GLN A 44 -3.68 21.51 -4.80
C GLN A 44 -4.79 20.46 -4.64
N LYS A 45 -5.46 20.42 -3.47
CA LYS A 45 -6.66 19.58 -3.26
C LYS A 45 -7.78 19.94 -4.23
N ARG A 46 -8.03 21.23 -4.46
CA ARG A 46 -9.03 21.70 -5.44
C ARG A 46 -8.68 21.26 -6.86
N ARG A 47 -7.42 21.41 -7.27
CA ARG A 47 -6.93 20.92 -8.56
C ARG A 47 -7.02 19.40 -8.71
N GLU A 48 -6.77 18.64 -7.64
CA GLU A 48 -6.90 17.19 -7.65
C GLU A 48 -8.35 16.75 -7.90
N ARG A 49 -9.32 17.43 -7.28
CA ARG A 49 -10.75 17.14 -7.44
C ARG A 49 -11.28 17.33 -8.85
N THR A 50 -10.62 18.13 -9.69
CA THR A 50 -11.02 18.29 -11.10
C THR A 50 -10.58 17.10 -11.97
N VAL A 51 -9.61 16.30 -11.52
CA VAL A 51 -9.06 15.18 -12.29
C VAL A 51 -9.37 13.81 -11.69
N ARG A 52 -9.68 13.72 -10.38
CA ARG A 52 -10.12 12.47 -9.72
C ARG A 52 -10.97 12.72 -8.47
N LYS A 53 -11.86 11.78 -8.17
CA LYS A 53 -12.81 11.85 -7.04
C LYS A 53 -12.18 11.56 -5.66
N GLY A 54 -11.04 10.88 -5.63
CA GLY A 54 -10.34 10.47 -4.41
C GLY A 54 -9.00 9.80 -4.75
N SER A 55 -8.25 9.33 -3.74
CA SER A 55 -7.00 8.61 -4.01
C SER A 55 -7.24 7.27 -4.71
N PRO A 56 -6.27 6.78 -5.51
CA PRO A 56 -6.40 5.48 -6.16
C PRO A 56 -6.75 4.36 -5.16
N HIS A 57 -6.12 4.36 -3.98
CA HIS A 57 -6.40 3.37 -2.95
C HIS A 57 -7.82 3.49 -2.37
N GLU A 58 -8.37 4.71 -2.27
CA GLU A 58 -9.71 4.92 -1.75
C GLU A 58 -10.81 4.50 -2.71
N ILE A 59 -10.60 4.70 -4.00
CA ILE A 59 -11.61 4.48 -5.04
C ILE A 59 -11.53 3.09 -5.67
N ALA A 60 -10.37 2.41 -5.60
CA ALA A 60 -10.16 1.12 -6.25
C ALA A 60 -11.17 0.04 -5.80
N GLY A 61 -11.43 -0.08 -4.49
CA GLY A 61 -12.35 -1.08 -3.95
C GLY A 61 -13.77 -0.92 -4.51
N PRO A 62 -14.43 0.23 -4.28
CA PRO A 62 -15.72 0.53 -4.90
C PRO A 62 -15.71 0.38 -6.42
N TYR A 63 -14.68 0.91 -7.10
CA TYR A 63 -14.57 0.84 -8.55
C TYR A 63 -14.61 -0.60 -9.09
N PHE A 64 -13.78 -1.49 -8.53
CA PHE A 64 -13.77 -2.89 -8.96
C PHE A 64 -15.08 -3.59 -8.62
N ALA A 65 -15.64 -3.34 -7.44
CA ALA A 65 -16.89 -3.96 -7.03
C ALA A 65 -18.08 -3.52 -7.91
N GLU A 66 -18.18 -2.23 -8.26
CA GLU A 66 -19.20 -1.73 -9.18
C GLU A 66 -19.03 -2.30 -10.59
N LYS A 67 -17.79 -2.40 -11.08
CA LYS A 67 -17.48 -2.97 -12.39
C LYS A 67 -17.82 -4.46 -12.47
N LEU A 68 -17.57 -5.22 -11.40
CA LEU A 68 -17.91 -6.64 -11.32
C LEU A 68 -19.42 -6.88 -11.18
N LEU A 69 -20.13 -6.01 -10.46
CA LEU A 69 -21.57 -6.15 -10.19
C LEU A 69 -22.46 -5.52 -11.28
N GLY A 70 -21.90 -4.68 -12.16
CA GLY A 70 -22.64 -3.96 -13.19
C GLY A 70 -23.61 -2.91 -12.63
N ARG A 71 -23.45 -2.48 -11.38
CA ARG A 71 -24.32 -1.50 -10.72
C ARG A 71 -23.57 -0.67 -9.68
N SER A 72 -24.09 0.52 -9.38
CA SER A 72 -23.54 1.37 -8.32
C SER A 72 -23.73 0.76 -6.94
N LEU A 73 -22.78 1.05 -6.05
CA LEU A 73 -22.86 0.66 -4.65
C LEU A 73 -23.51 1.76 -3.82
N GLY A 74 -24.41 1.39 -2.91
CA GLY A 74 -24.80 2.29 -1.83
C GLY A 74 -23.64 2.49 -0.84
N ARG A 75 -23.72 3.51 0.01
CA ARG A 75 -22.67 3.87 1.00
C ARG A 75 -22.11 2.68 1.81
N ARG A 76 -22.97 1.76 2.24
CA ARG A 76 -22.53 0.55 2.98
C ARG A 76 -21.72 -0.39 2.09
N GLY A 77 -22.11 -0.54 0.83
CA GLY A 77 -21.40 -1.32 -0.18
C GLY A 77 -20.03 -0.74 -0.47
N GLU A 78 -19.94 0.57 -0.72
CA GLU A 78 -18.67 1.27 -0.94
C GLU A 78 -17.71 1.08 0.25
N LYS A 79 -18.20 1.25 1.48
CA LYS A 79 -17.38 1.06 2.69
C LYS A 79 -16.84 -0.37 2.80
N ARG A 80 -17.67 -1.37 2.51
CA ARG A 80 -17.26 -2.80 2.51
C ARG A 80 -16.27 -3.08 1.39
N ALA A 81 -16.51 -2.57 0.19
CA ALA A 81 -15.62 -2.74 -0.96
C ALA A 81 -14.25 -2.09 -0.71
N LYS A 82 -14.21 -0.88 -0.14
CA LYS A 82 -12.97 -0.21 0.29
C LYS A 82 -12.21 -1.06 1.31
N LEU A 83 -12.89 -1.55 2.35
CA LEU A 83 -12.25 -2.41 3.37
C LEU A 83 -11.72 -3.71 2.78
N ALA A 84 -12.52 -4.42 1.98
CA ALA A 84 -12.13 -5.66 1.33
C ALA A 84 -10.90 -5.45 0.43
N PHE A 85 -10.90 -4.37 -0.36
CA PHE A 85 -9.76 -3.99 -1.17
C PHE A 85 -8.52 -3.68 -0.33
N SER A 86 -8.64 -2.87 0.74
CA SER A 86 -7.49 -2.57 1.61
C SER A 86 -6.91 -3.83 2.25
N VAL A 87 -7.74 -4.80 2.66
CA VAL A 87 -7.28 -6.10 3.19
C VAL A 87 -6.59 -6.91 2.11
N ALA A 88 -7.22 -7.10 0.95
CA ALA A 88 -6.63 -7.86 -0.16
C ALA A 88 -5.33 -7.25 -0.66
N TYR A 89 -5.30 -5.92 -0.79
CA TYR A 89 -4.12 -5.14 -1.16
C TYR A 89 -3.00 -5.33 -0.14
N GLY A 90 -3.31 -5.18 1.16
CA GLY A 90 -2.34 -5.39 2.25
C GLY A 90 -1.76 -6.79 2.23
N LEU A 91 -2.60 -7.82 2.14
CA LEU A 91 -2.16 -9.23 2.05
C LEU A 91 -1.30 -9.48 0.81
N GLY A 92 -1.77 -9.08 -0.37
CA GLY A 92 -1.08 -9.31 -1.64
C GLY A 92 0.30 -8.67 -1.67
N TRP A 93 0.37 -7.38 -1.34
CA TRP A 93 1.66 -6.67 -1.32
C TRP A 93 2.55 -7.10 -0.17
N GLY A 94 1.99 -7.46 0.99
CA GLY A 94 2.75 -8.00 2.12
C GLY A 94 3.46 -9.31 1.77
N LEU A 95 2.75 -10.23 1.13
CA LEU A 95 3.32 -11.50 0.65
C LEU A 95 4.38 -11.28 -0.43
N LEU A 96 4.10 -10.40 -1.41
CA LEU A 96 5.03 -10.08 -2.49
C LEU A 96 6.31 -9.43 -1.95
N HIS A 97 6.16 -8.40 -1.11
CA HIS A 97 7.27 -7.73 -0.45
C HIS A 97 8.10 -8.70 0.39
N GLY A 98 7.44 -9.52 1.22
CA GLY A 98 8.07 -10.56 2.03
C GLY A 98 8.89 -11.57 1.21
N ARG A 99 8.47 -11.89 -0.03
CA ARG A 99 9.24 -12.70 -0.97
C ARG A 99 10.41 -11.92 -1.57
N LEU A 100 10.16 -10.71 -2.06
CA LEU A 100 11.16 -9.89 -2.76
C LEU A 100 12.32 -9.48 -1.84
N ARG A 101 12.04 -9.15 -0.58
CA ARG A 101 13.07 -8.77 0.39
C ARG A 101 14.09 -9.89 0.65
N ARG A 102 13.65 -11.15 0.63
CA ARG A 102 14.54 -12.31 0.78
C ARG A 102 15.39 -12.53 -0.47
N ARG A 103 14.81 -12.33 -1.66
CA ARG A 103 15.52 -12.53 -2.93
C ARG A 103 16.49 -11.39 -3.22
N PHE A 104 16.15 -10.17 -2.83
CA PHE A 104 16.92 -8.96 -3.10
C PHE A 104 17.15 -8.18 -1.81
N PRO A 105 18.15 -8.56 -0.97
CA PRO A 105 18.40 -7.91 0.32
C PRO A 105 18.62 -6.39 0.22
N ARG A 106 19.09 -5.89 -0.93
CA ARG A 106 19.24 -4.46 -1.22
C ARG A 106 17.92 -3.69 -1.10
N LEU A 107 16.77 -4.32 -1.34
CA LEU A 107 15.45 -3.71 -1.19
C LEU A 107 15.13 -3.36 0.27
N THR A 108 15.76 -4.00 1.24
CA THR A 108 15.51 -3.76 2.68
C THR A 108 16.32 -2.60 3.26
N ARG A 109 17.28 -2.06 2.49
CA ARG A 109 18.12 -0.93 2.92
C ARG A 109 17.27 0.32 3.08
N LEU A 110 17.74 1.24 3.94
CA LEU A 110 17.08 2.52 4.19
C LEU A 110 15.57 2.34 4.49
N ALA A 111 15.24 1.41 5.39
CA ALA A 111 13.87 1.06 5.74
C ALA A 111 12.95 0.71 4.54
N GLY A 112 13.50 0.15 3.46
CA GLY A 112 12.70 -0.28 2.33
C GLY A 112 12.51 0.76 1.22
N LEU A 113 13.15 1.93 1.31
CA LEU A 113 13.03 2.97 0.28
C LEU A 113 13.30 2.49 -1.16
N PRO A 114 14.29 1.61 -1.44
CA PRO A 114 14.50 1.09 -2.79
C PRO A 114 13.32 0.28 -3.35
N PHE A 115 12.42 -0.22 -2.51
CA PHE A 115 11.16 -0.83 -2.93
C PHE A 115 10.04 0.20 -3.05
N ALA A 116 9.94 1.16 -2.12
CA ALA A 116 8.84 2.12 -2.06
C ALA A 116 8.68 2.97 -3.33
N VAL A 117 9.77 3.47 -3.92
CA VAL A 117 9.70 4.34 -5.10
C VAL A 117 9.24 3.58 -6.35
N PRO A 118 9.84 2.42 -6.73
CA PRO A 118 9.29 1.59 -7.80
C PRO A 118 7.86 1.13 -7.53
N PHE A 119 7.53 0.82 -6.27
CA PHE A 119 6.19 0.41 -5.88
C PHE A 119 5.14 1.50 -6.13
N PHE A 120 5.46 2.76 -5.80
CA PHE A 120 4.63 3.92 -6.13
C PHE A 120 4.43 4.06 -7.64
N PHE A 121 5.50 4.04 -8.44
CA PHE A 121 5.35 4.18 -9.90
C PHE A 121 4.60 3.00 -10.52
N ALA A 122 4.81 1.78 -10.01
CA ALA A 122 4.07 0.61 -10.47
C ALA A 122 2.57 0.76 -10.19
N CYS A 123 2.19 1.16 -8.96
CA CYS A 123 0.79 1.23 -8.57
C CYS A 123 0.09 2.48 -9.12
N ASP A 124 0.61 3.65 -8.82
CA ASP A 124 -0.02 4.95 -9.11
C ASP A 124 0.33 5.44 -10.52
N GLY A 125 1.51 5.08 -11.03
CA GLY A 125 1.96 5.45 -12.37
C GLY A 125 1.48 4.52 -13.48
N CYS A 126 1.28 3.23 -13.20
CA CYS A 126 0.97 2.22 -14.20
C CYS A 126 -0.36 1.51 -13.95
N ILE A 127 -0.49 0.76 -12.84
CA ILE A 127 -1.64 -0.11 -12.58
C ILE A 127 -2.93 0.71 -12.48
N ALA A 128 -2.99 1.71 -11.61
CA ALA A 128 -4.21 2.49 -11.41
C ALA A 128 -4.68 3.21 -12.69
N PRO A 129 -3.79 3.84 -13.50
CA PRO A 129 -4.16 4.36 -14.81
C PRO A 129 -4.60 3.30 -15.81
N LEU A 130 -3.91 2.16 -15.88
CA LEU A 130 -4.24 1.08 -16.81
C LEU A 130 -5.65 0.52 -16.56
N PHE A 131 -6.06 0.43 -15.29
CA PHE A 131 -7.38 -0.04 -14.90
C PHE A 131 -8.44 1.06 -14.87
N GLY A 132 -8.11 2.31 -15.22
CA GLY A 132 -9.05 3.44 -15.21
C GLY A 132 -9.48 3.89 -13.81
N ILE A 133 -8.73 3.51 -12.78
CA ILE A 133 -8.98 3.90 -11.38
C ILE A 133 -8.58 5.36 -11.19
N SER A 134 -7.44 5.77 -11.77
CA SER A 134 -6.89 7.11 -11.61
C SER A 134 -6.37 7.64 -12.95
N PRO A 135 -6.34 8.96 -13.20
CA PRO A 135 -5.56 9.52 -14.29
C PRO A 135 -4.06 9.23 -14.12
N ARG A 136 -3.29 9.37 -15.22
CA ARG A 136 -1.82 9.29 -15.20
C ARG A 136 -1.23 10.33 -14.26
N LEU A 137 -0.09 10.02 -13.62
CA LEU A 137 0.60 10.91 -12.67
C LEU A 137 0.87 12.32 -13.23
N THR A 138 1.11 12.46 -14.54
CA THR A 138 1.34 13.76 -15.19
C THR A 138 0.13 14.70 -15.17
N ARG A 139 -1.07 14.18 -14.91
CA ARG A 139 -2.30 14.97 -14.75
C ARG A 139 -2.64 15.24 -13.29
N ILE A 140 -1.98 14.57 -12.35
CA ILE A 140 -2.21 14.75 -10.92
C ILE A 140 -1.29 15.86 -10.41
N PRO A 141 -1.81 16.84 -9.64
CA PRO A 141 -0.95 17.87 -9.07
C PRO A 141 0.13 17.28 -8.17
N TRP A 142 1.31 17.93 -8.11
CA TRP A 142 2.49 17.31 -7.51
C TRP A 142 2.38 17.04 -6.00
N GLN A 143 1.65 17.88 -5.24
CA GLN A 143 1.51 17.67 -3.79
C GLN A 143 0.72 16.40 -3.45
N PRO A 144 -0.47 16.15 -4.05
CA PRO A 144 -1.14 14.85 -3.93
C PRO A 144 -0.26 13.67 -4.35
N SER A 145 0.49 13.79 -5.45
CA SER A 145 1.40 12.73 -5.90
C SER A 145 2.52 12.46 -4.88
N LEU A 146 3.09 13.51 -4.29
CA LEU A 146 4.10 13.39 -3.24
C LEU A 146 3.52 12.81 -1.94
N LYS A 147 2.28 13.18 -1.59
CA LYS A 147 1.53 12.59 -0.48
C LYS A 147 1.37 11.09 -0.67
N GLU A 148 0.96 10.64 -1.86
CA GLU A 148 0.85 9.20 -2.17
C GLU A 148 2.22 8.50 -2.14
N LEU A 149 3.29 9.13 -2.66
CA LEU A 149 4.64 8.58 -2.49
C LEU A 149 5.00 8.41 -1.00
N GLY A 150 4.65 9.38 -0.15
CA GLY A 150 4.78 9.29 1.30
C GLY A 150 4.02 8.11 1.91
N ASN A 151 2.82 7.80 1.39
CA ASN A 151 2.06 6.60 1.80
C ASN A 151 2.82 5.31 1.45
N HIS A 152 3.41 5.20 0.25
CA HIS A 152 4.21 4.04 -0.14
C HIS A 152 5.48 3.87 0.68
N ILE A 153 6.16 4.98 1.00
CA ILE A 153 7.31 4.99 1.92
C ILE A 153 6.88 4.49 3.30
N THR A 154 5.78 5.02 3.83
CA THR A 154 5.24 4.61 5.14
C THR A 154 4.91 3.12 5.16
N TRP A 155 4.19 2.63 4.15
CA TRP A 155 3.82 1.23 4.05
C TRP A 155 5.06 0.34 4.06
N THR A 156 6.07 0.68 3.25
CA THR A 156 7.27 -0.14 3.12
C THR A 156 8.12 -0.12 4.38
N ALA A 157 8.28 1.05 5.01
CA ALA A 157 9.02 1.17 6.27
C ALA A 157 8.37 0.36 7.40
N VAL A 158 7.05 0.41 7.52
CA VAL A 158 6.32 -0.37 8.52
C VAL A 158 6.40 -1.87 8.22
N SER A 159 6.25 -2.26 6.95
CA SER A 159 6.38 -3.65 6.53
C SER A 159 7.77 -4.22 6.85
N GLU A 160 8.83 -3.48 6.55
CA GLU A 160 10.21 -3.84 6.90
C GLU A 160 10.42 -3.91 8.41
N MET A 161 9.84 -2.98 9.18
CA MET A 161 9.92 -3.03 10.64
C MET A 161 9.28 -4.31 11.20
N VAL A 162 8.10 -4.72 10.71
CA VAL A 162 7.45 -5.97 11.13
C VAL A 162 8.32 -7.18 10.81
N HIS A 163 8.91 -7.23 9.60
CA HIS A 163 9.83 -8.31 9.24
C HIS A 163 11.06 -8.37 10.14
N ARG A 164 11.71 -7.22 10.40
CA ARG A 164 12.89 -7.15 11.28
C ARG A 164 12.58 -7.55 12.72
N LEU A 165 11.41 -7.19 13.23
CA LEU A 165 10.96 -7.60 14.57
C LEU A 165 10.72 -9.12 14.65
N ALA A 166 10.19 -9.71 13.58
CA ALA A 166 9.98 -11.16 13.49
C ALA A 166 11.28 -11.94 13.22
N GLU A 167 12.35 -11.30 12.75
CA GLU A 167 13.68 -11.92 12.59
C GLU A 167 14.44 -12.01 13.92
N LYS A 168 14.23 -11.06 14.83
CA LYS A 168 14.89 -10.99 16.15
C LYS A 168 14.29 -11.95 17.19
N ARG A 169 13.20 -12.65 16.87
CA ARG A 169 12.48 -13.58 17.74
C ARG A 169 12.47 -14.98 17.16
#